data_AF-A0A2P2JQM6-F1
#
_entry.id   AF-A0A2P2JQM6-F1
#
_cell.length_a   1.000
_cell.length_b   1.000
_cell.length_c   1.000
_cell.angle_alpha   90.00
_cell.angle_beta   90.00
_cell.angle_gamma   90.00
#
_symmetry.space_group_name_H-M   'P 1'
#
loop_
_entity.id
_entity.type
_entity.pdbx_description
1 polymer ?
#
loop_
_entity_poly.entity_id
_entity_poly.type
_entity_poly.pdbx_seq_one_letter_code
_entity_poly.pdbx_strand_id
1 'polypeptide(L)'
;MEPSMAQNLRASLSSFVSTNGNEDISLNSSASISNGDGYDSDGASFTQPVPTVLSMSIPAELAGAIPLIEKFQVEGFLRMMQKQIQSTGKRGFFSKKSTGPQVRDKFTFEDMLCFQKDPIPTSLLRINSDLISRATKLFQIILKYMGIDSSDRAAPTSLDERIELVGKLYKHTLKRAELRDELFAQISKQTRNNPDRQYLIKAWELMYLCASSMPPSKDIGVYLSEYVHNVTYGASTDSEIQILASNTLNALKRSVKAGPRHTIPGREEIEALLTGRKLTTIVFFLDETFEEITYDMATTVSDAVEELAGIIKLSAYSSFSLFECHKVITGSRSTDLGNEEYIGLDDNKYVGDLLTEFKAAKDRSKGEILHCKLTFKKKLFRESDEAVTDPMFVQLSYVQLQHDYILGNYPVGRDDAAQLSALQILVEIGSVGSPESYLDWTSLLERFLPRQIAITRGKREWELDILSRYRSMEHLTKDDARQQFLRIIRTLPYGNSIFFSVRKIDDPIGLLPGRIILGINKRGVSVHFIYHTELIRFY
;
A
#
# COMPACT_ATOMS: atom_id res chain seq x y z
N MET A 1 17.47 59.69 -24.33
CA MET A 1 17.32 59.74 -25.79
C MET A 1 16.95 58.34 -26.24
N GLU A 2 15.73 58.14 -26.73
CA GLU A 2 15.47 57.09 -27.74
C GLU A 2 16.05 57.57 -29.10
N PRO A 3 16.24 56.67 -30.08
CA PRO A 3 15.12 56.31 -30.96
C PRO A 3 14.97 54.80 -31.22
N SER A 4 13.80 54.45 -31.75
CA SER A 4 13.39 53.10 -32.15
C SER A 4 13.92 52.68 -33.53
N MET A 5 14.03 51.36 -33.76
CA MET A 5 13.26 50.68 -34.81
C MET A 5 13.36 49.15 -34.67
N ALA A 6 12.34 48.44 -35.15
CA ALA A 6 12.15 47.00 -34.96
C ALA A 6 12.50 46.18 -36.20
N GLN A 7 12.86 44.90 -36.00
CA GLN A 7 12.58 43.84 -36.99
C GLN A 7 12.42 42.48 -36.29
N ASN A 8 11.38 41.74 -36.69
CA ASN A 8 11.02 40.43 -36.15
C ASN A 8 11.80 39.31 -36.85
N LEU A 9 12.29 38.31 -36.12
CA LEU A 9 12.53 36.96 -36.65
C LEU A 9 12.12 35.88 -35.64
N ARG A 10 11.57 34.78 -36.16
CA ARG A 10 10.87 33.72 -35.42
C ARG A 10 11.75 32.48 -35.19
N ALA A 11 11.62 31.94 -33.97
CA ALA A 11 11.23 30.56 -33.60
C ALA A 11 12.05 29.33 -34.06
N SER A 12 12.20 28.39 -33.12
CA SER A 12 12.43 26.97 -33.37
C SER A 12 11.81 26.10 -32.27
N LEU A 13 10.50 25.88 -32.35
CA LEU A 13 9.82 24.77 -31.66
C LEU A 13 9.62 23.65 -32.68
N SER A 14 10.15 22.46 -32.41
CA SER A 14 10.06 21.30 -33.30
C SER A 14 8.74 20.54 -33.11
N SER A 15 7.78 20.76 -34.01
CA SER A 15 6.68 19.83 -34.27
C SER A 15 7.01 18.99 -35.50
N PHE A 16 6.74 17.69 -35.45
CA PHE A 16 6.75 16.83 -36.63
C PHE A 16 5.32 16.38 -36.94
N VAL A 17 4.87 16.74 -38.14
CA VAL A 17 3.62 16.30 -38.77
C VAL A 17 3.94 15.97 -40.22
N SER A 18 3.48 14.82 -40.70
CA SER A 18 3.05 14.53 -42.09
C SER A 18 2.80 13.01 -42.23
N THR A 19 1.90 12.52 -43.08
CA THR A 19 1.08 13.21 -44.10
C THR A 19 -0.25 12.48 -44.28
N ASN A 20 -1.29 13.20 -44.68
CA ASN A 20 -2.47 12.62 -45.32
C ASN A 20 -2.82 13.49 -46.54
N GLY A 21 -3.25 12.88 -47.64
CA GLY A 21 -3.88 13.54 -48.80
C GLY A 21 -4.50 12.48 -49.71
N ASN A 22 -5.79 12.53 -50.05
CA ASN A 22 -6.45 13.40 -51.05
C ASN A 22 -6.04 13.02 -52.50
N GLU A 23 -6.89 12.93 -53.54
CA GLU A 23 -8.31 13.32 -53.82
C GLU A 23 -9.03 12.17 -54.59
N ASP A 24 -10.27 12.20 -55.11
CA ASP A 24 -11.26 13.26 -55.40
C ASP A 24 -12.72 12.68 -55.42
N ILE A 25 -13.70 13.47 -55.88
CA ILE A 25 -15.17 13.28 -55.87
C ILE A 25 -15.72 12.83 -57.25
N SER A 26 -16.84 12.08 -57.29
CA SER A 26 -17.93 12.33 -58.29
C SER A 26 -19.21 11.53 -58.02
N LEU A 27 -20.36 12.16 -58.30
CA LEU A 27 -21.70 11.55 -58.27
C LEU A 27 -22.04 10.90 -59.62
N ASN A 28 -22.89 9.86 -59.64
CA ASN A 28 -24.16 9.94 -60.40
C ASN A 28 -25.14 8.77 -60.20
N SER A 29 -26.39 9.05 -60.57
CA SER A 29 -27.58 8.19 -60.50
C SER A 29 -27.80 7.33 -61.76
N SER A 30 -28.28 6.09 -61.58
CA SER A 30 -29.28 5.36 -62.41
C SER A 30 -29.33 3.89 -61.94
N ALA A 31 -30.44 3.34 -61.44
CA ALA A 31 -31.72 3.02 -62.07
C ALA A 31 -31.79 1.61 -62.74
N SER A 32 -32.49 0.71 -62.05
CA SER A 32 -33.53 -0.20 -62.58
C SER A 32 -33.24 -1.67 -62.98
N ILE A 33 -34.08 -2.57 -62.41
CA ILE A 33 -34.80 -3.72 -63.04
C ILE A 33 -34.23 -5.17 -62.99
N SER A 34 -34.86 -5.99 -62.11
CA SER A 34 -35.29 -7.42 -62.28
C SER A 34 -34.24 -8.55 -62.33
N ASN A 35 -34.52 -9.83 -62.00
CA ASN A 35 -35.76 -10.52 -61.57
C ASN A 35 -35.45 -11.90 -60.88
N GLY A 36 -36.38 -12.41 -60.06
CA GLY A 36 -36.50 -13.83 -59.61
C GLY A 36 -35.44 -14.33 -58.61
N ASP A 37 -35.68 -15.29 -57.72
CA ASP A 37 -36.88 -15.98 -57.19
C ASP A 37 -36.56 -16.30 -55.70
N GLY A 38 -37.45 -16.42 -54.72
CA GLY A 38 -38.80 -16.96 -54.75
C GLY A 38 -38.90 -18.23 -53.88
N TYR A 39 -38.57 -18.15 -52.57
CA TYR A 39 -38.84 -19.21 -51.59
C TYR A 39 -39.09 -18.65 -50.19
N ASP A 40 -40.34 -18.74 -49.72
CA ASP A 40 -40.71 -18.58 -48.32
C ASP A 40 -40.31 -19.82 -47.51
N SER A 41 -39.92 -19.61 -46.25
CA SER A 41 -39.97 -20.66 -45.23
C SER A 41 -40.20 -20.04 -43.85
N ASP A 42 -41.39 -20.29 -43.31
CA ASP A 42 -41.79 -19.87 -41.97
C ASP A 42 -40.83 -20.40 -40.90
N GLY A 43 -40.27 -19.49 -40.13
CA GLY A 43 -39.31 -19.78 -39.06
C GLY A 43 -39.54 -18.89 -37.84
N ALA A 44 -40.78 -18.88 -37.33
CA ALA A 44 -41.18 -18.05 -36.19
C ALA A 44 -40.50 -18.48 -34.88
N SER A 45 -39.26 -18.02 -34.67
CA SER A 45 -38.60 -18.06 -33.36
C SER A 45 -39.26 -17.04 -32.43
N PHE A 46 -40.13 -17.54 -31.55
CA PHE A 46 -40.72 -16.75 -30.47
C PHE A 46 -39.62 -16.13 -29.60
N THR A 47 -39.34 -14.85 -29.81
CA THR A 47 -38.63 -14.02 -28.84
C THR A 47 -39.55 -13.88 -27.61
N GLN A 48 -39.24 -14.61 -26.54
CA GLN A 48 -39.93 -14.40 -25.27
C GLN A 48 -39.70 -12.95 -24.82
N PRO A 49 -40.75 -12.19 -24.47
CA PRO A 49 -40.58 -10.84 -23.95
C PRO A 49 -39.88 -10.91 -22.59
N VAL A 50 -38.83 -10.10 -22.44
CA VAL A 50 -38.16 -9.87 -21.15
C VAL A 50 -39.22 -9.44 -20.11
N PRO A 51 -39.28 -10.04 -18.91
CA PRO A 51 -40.31 -9.71 -17.93
C PRO A 51 -40.32 -8.23 -17.54
N THR A 52 -41.43 -7.55 -17.80
CA THR A 52 -41.64 -6.13 -17.54
C THR A 52 -41.80 -5.87 -16.03
N VAL A 53 -40.69 -5.69 -15.31
CA VAL A 53 -40.68 -5.37 -13.86
C VAL A 53 -40.29 -3.91 -13.57
N LEU A 54 -39.83 -3.16 -14.59
CA LEU A 54 -39.33 -1.78 -14.45
C LEU A 54 -40.32 -0.68 -14.88
N SER A 55 -41.62 -0.83 -14.57
CA SER A 55 -42.62 0.24 -14.79
C SER A 55 -42.72 1.24 -13.63
N MET A 56 -41.65 1.40 -12.84
CA MET A 56 -41.56 2.40 -11.76
C MET A 56 -40.44 3.38 -12.07
N SER A 57 -40.73 4.68 -11.96
CA SER A 57 -39.75 5.74 -12.11
C SER A 57 -38.68 5.63 -11.02
N ILE A 58 -37.49 5.13 -11.38
CA ILE A 58 -36.35 5.03 -10.47
C ILE A 58 -35.90 6.46 -10.11
N PRO A 59 -35.78 6.81 -8.81
CA PRO A 59 -35.25 8.12 -8.40
C PRO A 59 -33.88 8.40 -9.01
N ALA A 60 -33.60 9.66 -9.36
CA ALA A 60 -32.32 10.06 -9.97
C ALA A 60 -31.10 9.64 -9.11
N GLU A 61 -31.25 9.66 -7.78
CA GLU A 61 -30.24 9.22 -6.80
C GLU A 61 -29.88 7.71 -6.87
N LEU A 62 -30.72 6.92 -7.54
CA LEU A 62 -30.53 5.48 -7.79
C LEU A 62 -30.16 5.18 -9.25
N ALA A 63 -30.00 6.19 -10.12
CA ALA A 63 -29.65 6.00 -11.52
C ALA A 63 -28.33 5.21 -11.71
N GLY A 64 -27.30 5.52 -10.91
CA GLY A 64 -26.03 4.77 -10.91
C GLY A 64 -26.14 3.31 -10.48
N ALA A 65 -27.24 2.89 -9.85
CA ALA A 65 -27.50 1.49 -9.51
C ALA A 65 -28.12 0.69 -10.67
N ILE A 66 -28.67 1.37 -11.70
CA ILE A 66 -29.36 0.73 -12.83
C ILE A 66 -28.42 -0.25 -13.60
N PRO A 67 -27.16 0.11 -13.95
CA PRO A 67 -26.25 -0.83 -14.61
C PRO A 67 -25.89 -2.06 -13.76
N LEU A 68 -26.15 -2.02 -12.45
CA LEU A 68 -25.88 -3.10 -11.51
C LEU A 68 -27.14 -3.87 -11.11
N ILE A 69 -28.31 -3.57 -11.67
CA ILE A 69 -29.60 -4.15 -11.22
C ILE A 69 -29.62 -5.69 -11.33
N GLU A 70 -28.93 -6.26 -12.31
CA GLU A 70 -28.75 -7.71 -12.46
C GLU A 70 -27.92 -8.35 -11.35
N LYS A 71 -27.07 -7.59 -10.65
CA LYS A 71 -26.34 -8.05 -9.46
C LYS A 71 -27.22 -8.08 -8.21
N PHE A 72 -28.31 -7.32 -8.16
CA PHE A 72 -29.24 -7.36 -7.02
C PHE A 72 -30.23 -8.53 -7.17
N GLN A 73 -30.55 -9.19 -6.06
CA GLN A 73 -31.52 -10.31 -6.05
C GLN A 73 -32.97 -9.83 -5.89
N VAL A 74 -33.33 -8.73 -6.57
CA VAL A 74 -34.53 -7.91 -6.32
C VAL A 74 -35.79 -8.77 -6.06
N GLU A 75 -36.22 -9.60 -7.01
CA GLU A 75 -37.43 -10.42 -6.84
C GLU A 75 -37.39 -11.36 -5.63
N GLY A 76 -36.24 -11.97 -5.36
CA GLY A 76 -36.03 -12.86 -4.23
C GLY A 76 -36.10 -12.10 -2.90
N PHE A 77 -35.45 -10.95 -2.83
CA PHE A 77 -35.46 -10.06 -1.67
C PHE A 77 -36.87 -9.54 -1.37
N LEU A 78 -37.56 -8.99 -2.37
CA LEU A 78 -38.93 -8.46 -2.22
C LEU A 78 -39.90 -9.53 -1.72
N ARG A 79 -39.84 -10.74 -2.30
CA ARG A 79 -40.67 -11.89 -1.91
C ARG A 79 -40.41 -12.34 -0.48
N MET A 80 -39.15 -12.30 -0.03
CA MET A 80 -38.77 -12.68 1.33
C MET A 80 -39.13 -11.60 2.36
N MET A 81 -38.94 -10.31 2.03
CA MET A 81 -39.35 -9.19 2.87
C MET A 81 -40.87 -9.17 3.08
N GLN A 82 -41.66 -9.35 2.02
CA GLN A 82 -43.12 -9.37 2.14
C GLN A 82 -43.61 -10.51 3.03
N LYS A 83 -42.97 -11.69 2.95
CA LYS A 83 -43.23 -12.81 3.89
C LYS A 83 -42.84 -12.46 5.33
N GLN A 84 -41.70 -11.80 5.55
CA GLN A 84 -41.26 -11.37 6.89
C GLN A 84 -42.29 -10.41 7.52
N ILE A 85 -42.70 -9.37 6.79
CA ILE A 85 -43.70 -8.37 7.22
C ILE A 85 -45.05 -9.05 7.57
N GLN A 86 -45.52 -9.97 6.72
CA GLN A 86 -46.75 -10.73 6.98
C GLN A 86 -46.63 -11.68 8.20
N SER A 87 -45.42 -12.15 8.52
CA SER A 87 -45.17 -13.02 9.67
C SER A 87 -45.08 -12.25 10.99
N THR A 88 -44.48 -11.05 11.00
CA THR A 88 -44.39 -10.19 12.19
C THR A 88 -45.73 -9.54 12.52
N GLY A 89 -46.47 -9.07 11.51
CA GLY A 89 -47.83 -8.52 11.70
C GLY A 89 -48.83 -9.49 12.34
N LYS A 90 -48.62 -10.81 12.24
CA LYS A 90 -49.47 -11.83 12.87
C LYS A 90 -49.22 -12.03 14.38
N ARG A 91 -48.12 -11.52 14.95
CA ARG A 91 -47.85 -11.60 16.40
C ARG A 91 -48.43 -10.42 17.20
N GLY A 92 -48.96 -9.39 16.53
CA GLY A 92 -49.44 -8.14 17.13
C GLY A 92 -50.96 -8.02 17.31
N PHE A 93 -51.68 -9.11 17.59
CA PHE A 93 -53.12 -9.03 17.86
C PHE A 93 -53.39 -8.54 19.30
N PHE A 94 -53.30 -7.22 19.51
CA PHE A 94 -54.16 -6.38 20.38
C PHE A 94 -53.57 -4.96 20.48
N SER A 95 -53.70 -4.15 19.43
CA SER A 95 -53.67 -2.69 19.57
C SER A 95 -54.74 -2.05 18.69
N LYS A 96 -55.33 -0.95 19.17
CA LYS A 96 -56.56 -0.37 18.60
C LYS A 96 -56.27 0.37 17.29
N LYS A 97 -57.28 0.36 16.40
CA LYS A 97 -57.30 1.14 15.15
C LYS A 97 -56.94 2.61 15.40
N SER A 98 -55.99 3.14 14.63
CA SER A 98 -55.98 4.56 14.22
C SER A 98 -56.14 4.63 12.70
N THR A 99 -56.61 5.78 12.21
CA THR A 99 -57.09 5.94 10.83
C THR A 99 -56.14 6.76 9.95
N GLY A 100 -55.47 6.09 9.01
CA GLY A 100 -54.80 6.68 7.83
C GLY A 100 -53.33 7.11 8.04
N PRO A 101 -52.55 7.28 6.96
CA PRO A 101 -52.89 7.06 5.53
C PRO A 101 -52.43 5.68 4.99
N GLN A 102 -52.79 5.43 3.73
CA GLN A 102 -52.57 4.22 2.91
C GLN A 102 -51.42 3.27 3.31
N VAL A 103 -51.75 1.98 3.44
CA VAL A 103 -50.77 0.88 3.49
C VAL A 103 -50.03 0.83 2.15
N ARG A 104 -48.69 0.96 2.15
CA ARG A 104 -47.86 0.67 0.96
C ARG A 104 -47.90 -0.85 0.69
N ASP A 105 -48.84 -1.30 -0.14
CA ASP A 105 -49.12 -2.74 -0.34
C ASP A 105 -47.99 -3.54 -1.02
N LYS A 106 -46.98 -2.86 -1.58
CA LYS A 106 -45.79 -3.50 -2.17
C LYS A 106 -44.52 -2.75 -1.77
N PHE A 107 -43.59 -3.50 -1.18
CA PHE A 107 -42.20 -3.08 -0.97
C PHE A 107 -41.50 -3.01 -2.34
N THR A 108 -40.74 -1.95 -2.60
CA THR A 108 -40.18 -1.61 -3.92
C THR A 108 -38.66 -1.81 -4.00
N PHE A 109 -38.08 -1.67 -5.19
CA PHE A 109 -36.61 -1.65 -5.37
C PHE A 109 -35.96 -0.45 -4.66
N GLU A 110 -36.65 0.69 -4.56
CA GLU A 110 -36.20 1.83 -3.77
C GLU A 110 -36.16 1.48 -2.28
N ASP A 111 -37.24 0.89 -1.73
CA ASP A 111 -37.28 0.44 -0.33
C ASP A 111 -36.19 -0.62 -0.04
N MET A 112 -35.82 -1.45 -1.03
CA MET A 112 -34.70 -2.40 -0.93
C MET A 112 -33.35 -1.69 -0.76
N LEU A 113 -33.15 -0.49 -1.30
CA LEU A 113 -31.90 0.27 -1.25
C LEU A 113 -31.91 1.44 -0.24
N CYS A 114 -33.01 1.68 0.47
CA CYS A 114 -33.11 2.68 1.54
C CYS A 114 -32.98 2.08 2.95
N PHE A 115 -32.72 2.94 3.94
CA PHE A 115 -32.57 2.58 5.34
C PHE A 115 -33.75 1.75 5.89
N GLN A 116 -33.44 0.75 6.71
CA GLN A 116 -34.43 0.03 7.53
C GLN A 116 -33.89 -0.30 8.93
N LYS A 117 -34.80 -0.45 9.90
CA LYS A 117 -34.47 -0.88 11.27
C LYS A 117 -34.53 -2.41 11.44
N ASP A 118 -35.41 -3.09 10.72
CA ASP A 118 -35.57 -4.55 10.80
C ASP A 118 -34.43 -5.30 10.09
N PRO A 119 -34.00 -6.48 10.59
CA PRO A 119 -33.04 -7.32 9.88
C PRO A 119 -33.53 -7.75 8.48
N ILE A 120 -32.62 -7.84 7.50
CA ILE A 120 -32.93 -8.40 6.18
C ILE A 120 -33.10 -9.94 6.23
N PRO A 121 -34.03 -10.53 5.44
CA PRO A 121 -34.27 -11.97 5.38
C PRO A 121 -33.31 -12.74 4.46
N THR A 122 -32.66 -12.05 3.53
CA THR A 122 -31.70 -12.58 2.54
C THR A 122 -30.73 -11.44 2.15
N SER A 123 -29.66 -11.76 1.42
CA SER A 123 -28.72 -10.75 0.90
C SER A 123 -29.37 -9.77 -0.09
N LEU A 124 -28.75 -8.60 -0.26
CA LEU A 124 -29.12 -7.63 -1.29
C LEU A 124 -28.62 -8.05 -2.68
N LEU A 125 -27.39 -8.57 -2.74
CA LEU A 125 -26.77 -9.06 -3.97
C LEU A 125 -27.07 -10.54 -4.21
N ARG A 126 -27.00 -10.94 -5.48
CA ARG A 126 -26.95 -12.33 -5.93
C ARG A 126 -25.57 -12.89 -5.57
N ILE A 127 -25.52 -13.67 -4.50
CA ILE A 127 -24.32 -14.34 -3.98
C ILE A 127 -24.60 -15.84 -3.83
N ASN A 128 -23.56 -16.65 -3.65
CA ASN A 128 -23.69 -18.07 -3.37
C ASN A 128 -24.62 -18.33 -2.15
N SER A 129 -25.51 -19.33 -2.26
CA SER A 129 -26.46 -19.72 -1.22
C SER A 129 -25.83 -19.93 0.16
N ASP A 130 -24.62 -20.49 0.20
CA ASP A 130 -23.90 -20.79 1.44
C ASP A 130 -23.45 -19.52 2.19
N LEU A 131 -23.44 -18.38 1.50
CA LEU A 131 -23.08 -17.07 2.04
C LEU A 131 -24.30 -16.25 2.50
N ILE A 132 -25.53 -16.60 2.13
CA ILE A 132 -26.75 -15.84 2.49
C ILE A 132 -26.90 -15.72 4.01
N SER A 133 -26.67 -16.82 4.75
CA SER A 133 -26.70 -16.81 6.22
C SER A 133 -25.65 -15.89 6.86
N ARG A 134 -24.54 -15.64 6.16
CA ARG A 134 -23.50 -14.70 6.59
C ARG A 134 -23.87 -13.28 6.22
N ALA A 135 -24.46 -13.05 5.05
CA ALA A 135 -24.94 -11.75 4.62
C ALA A 135 -26.03 -11.19 5.54
N THR A 136 -27.04 -11.99 5.91
CA THR A 136 -28.04 -11.56 6.91
C THR A 136 -27.41 -11.30 8.27
N LYS A 137 -26.33 -12.03 8.62
CA LYS A 137 -25.55 -11.77 9.84
C LYS A 137 -24.72 -10.49 9.78
N LEU A 138 -24.16 -10.11 8.63
CA LEU A 138 -23.51 -8.81 8.44
C LEU A 138 -24.49 -7.68 8.74
N PHE A 139 -25.72 -7.76 8.23
CA PHE A 139 -26.73 -6.73 8.43
C PHE A 139 -27.11 -6.56 9.90
N GLN A 140 -27.25 -7.67 10.65
CA GLN A 140 -27.45 -7.62 12.10
C GLN A 140 -26.28 -6.94 12.84
N ILE A 141 -25.04 -7.15 12.38
CA ILE A 141 -23.86 -6.49 12.95
C ILE A 141 -23.86 -4.99 12.61
N ILE A 142 -24.25 -4.59 11.40
CA ILE A 142 -24.41 -3.18 10.99
C ILE A 142 -25.47 -2.49 11.86
N LEU A 143 -26.68 -3.05 11.97
CA LEU A 143 -27.75 -2.50 12.82
C LEU A 143 -27.26 -2.30 14.26
N LYS A 144 -26.64 -3.33 14.84
CA LYS A 144 -26.11 -3.26 16.20
C LYS A 144 -25.00 -2.23 16.36
N TYR A 145 -24.13 -2.08 15.36
CA TYR A 145 -23.08 -1.06 15.34
C TYR A 145 -23.65 0.36 15.31
N MET A 146 -24.74 0.55 14.56
CA MET A 146 -25.49 1.81 14.49
C MET A 146 -26.29 2.13 15.77
N GLY A 147 -26.30 1.25 16.78
CA GLY A 147 -27.14 1.40 17.98
C GLY A 147 -28.61 1.05 17.75
N ILE A 148 -28.94 0.37 16.65
CA ILE A 148 -30.28 -0.15 16.37
C ILE A 148 -30.36 -1.56 16.99
N ASP A 149 -30.71 -1.61 18.26
CA ASP A 149 -30.92 -2.87 18.97
C ASP A 149 -32.36 -3.38 18.83
N SER A 150 -32.49 -4.70 18.73
CA SER A 150 -33.76 -5.43 18.83
C SER A 150 -34.23 -5.63 20.28
N SER A 151 -33.37 -5.37 21.28
CA SER A 151 -33.60 -5.68 22.71
C SER A 151 -33.61 -4.49 23.67
N ASP A 152 -34.18 -3.34 23.24
CA ASP A 152 -34.61 -2.21 24.09
C ASP A 152 -33.58 -1.74 25.14
N ARG A 153 -32.29 -1.79 24.79
CA ARG A 153 -31.21 -1.32 25.65
C ARG A 153 -31.10 0.20 25.55
N ALA A 154 -31.47 0.89 26.62
CA ALA A 154 -31.40 2.36 26.73
C ALA A 154 -29.96 2.94 26.73
N ALA A 155 -28.92 2.11 26.70
CA ALA A 155 -27.51 2.54 26.72
C ALA A 155 -26.89 2.44 25.31
N PRO A 156 -26.16 3.48 24.84
CA PRO A 156 -25.49 3.45 23.55
C PRO A 156 -24.37 2.39 23.52
N THR A 157 -24.15 1.79 22.35
CA THR A 157 -23.10 0.79 22.09
C THR A 157 -21.72 1.32 22.49
N SER A 158 -21.03 0.63 23.39
CA SER A 158 -19.72 1.06 23.88
C SER A 158 -18.67 1.09 22.76
N LEU A 159 -17.58 1.83 22.96
CA LEU A 159 -16.44 1.84 22.03
C LEU A 159 -15.87 0.43 21.84
N ASP A 160 -15.73 -0.34 22.93
CA ASP A 160 -15.27 -1.73 22.90
C ASP A 160 -16.17 -2.63 22.07
N GLU A 161 -17.48 -2.54 22.28
CA GLU A 161 -18.45 -3.34 21.52
C GLU A 161 -18.45 -2.94 20.04
N ARG A 162 -18.33 -1.64 19.71
CA ARG A 162 -18.14 -1.19 18.32
C ARG A 162 -16.87 -1.78 17.69
N ILE A 163 -15.73 -1.79 18.38
CA ILE A 163 -14.48 -2.36 17.86
C ILE A 163 -14.62 -3.87 17.63
N GLU A 164 -15.25 -4.61 18.56
CA GLU A 164 -15.55 -6.03 18.35
C GLU A 164 -16.45 -6.29 17.14
N LEU A 165 -17.47 -5.46 16.93
CA LEU A 165 -18.39 -5.59 15.79
C LEU A 165 -17.65 -5.36 14.46
N VAL A 166 -16.75 -4.37 14.40
CA VAL A 166 -15.88 -4.14 13.24
C VAL A 166 -14.96 -5.34 12.97
N GLY A 167 -14.30 -5.88 14.01
CA GLY A 167 -13.50 -7.10 13.87
C GLY A 167 -14.30 -8.32 13.38
N LYS A 168 -15.57 -8.45 13.80
CA LYS A 168 -16.49 -9.49 13.32
C LYS A 168 -16.85 -9.29 11.84
N LEU A 169 -17.10 -8.07 11.37
CA LEU A 169 -17.31 -7.77 9.94
C LEU A 169 -16.10 -8.21 9.11
N TYR A 170 -14.90 -7.75 9.45
CA TYR A 170 -13.67 -8.12 8.74
C TYR A 170 -13.43 -9.64 8.69
N LYS A 171 -13.70 -10.36 9.79
CA LYS A 171 -13.61 -11.84 9.84
C LYS A 171 -14.52 -12.54 8.81
N HIS A 172 -15.68 -11.96 8.52
CA HIS A 172 -16.59 -12.48 7.50
C HIS A 172 -16.16 -12.08 6.08
N THR A 173 -15.76 -10.82 5.88
CA THR A 173 -15.67 -10.20 4.55
C THR A 173 -14.28 -10.13 3.93
N LEU A 174 -13.20 -9.89 4.71
CA LEU A 174 -11.89 -9.52 4.16
C LEU A 174 -11.39 -10.48 3.06
N LYS A 175 -11.46 -11.79 3.34
CA LYS A 175 -11.06 -12.88 2.44
C LYS A 175 -12.15 -13.38 1.47
N ARG A 176 -13.29 -12.69 1.34
CA ARG A 176 -14.46 -13.14 0.54
C ARG A 176 -15.08 -11.98 -0.25
N ALA A 177 -14.71 -11.86 -1.53
CA ALA A 177 -15.13 -10.75 -2.39
C ALA A 177 -16.66 -10.54 -2.43
N GLU A 178 -17.46 -11.60 -2.62
CA GLU A 178 -18.93 -11.53 -2.59
C GLU A 178 -19.49 -10.90 -1.30
N LEU A 179 -18.89 -11.22 -0.14
CA LEU A 179 -19.31 -10.64 1.14
C LEU A 179 -18.73 -9.24 1.41
N ARG A 180 -17.65 -8.81 0.71
CA ARG A 180 -17.23 -7.40 0.72
C ARG A 180 -18.23 -6.55 -0.05
N ASP A 181 -18.59 -6.99 -1.26
CA ASP A 181 -19.57 -6.30 -2.11
C ASP A 181 -20.92 -6.18 -1.41
N GLU A 182 -21.40 -7.27 -0.80
CA GLU A 182 -22.62 -7.28 0.00
C GLU A 182 -22.53 -6.35 1.21
N LEU A 183 -21.39 -6.30 1.92
CA LEU A 183 -21.18 -5.37 3.03
C LEU A 183 -21.27 -3.91 2.59
N PHE A 184 -20.60 -3.54 1.49
CA PHE A 184 -20.66 -2.18 0.95
C PHE A 184 -22.07 -1.82 0.48
N ALA A 185 -22.80 -2.74 -0.16
CA ALA A 185 -24.21 -2.55 -0.54
C ALA A 185 -25.12 -2.36 0.70
N GLN A 186 -24.92 -3.16 1.75
CA GLN A 186 -25.68 -3.06 3.00
C GLN A 186 -25.42 -1.77 3.77
N ILE A 187 -24.17 -1.31 3.85
CA ILE A 187 -23.87 -0.02 4.50
C ILE A 187 -24.44 1.13 3.65
N SER A 188 -24.31 1.08 2.32
CA SER A 188 -24.91 2.07 1.40
C SER A 188 -26.43 2.17 1.56
N LYS A 189 -27.10 1.03 1.78
CA LYS A 189 -28.54 0.99 2.09
C LYS A 189 -28.84 1.76 3.38
N GLN A 190 -28.04 1.57 4.42
CA GLN A 190 -28.23 2.23 5.72
C GLN A 190 -27.83 3.73 5.74
N THR A 191 -27.14 4.23 4.72
CA THR A 191 -26.88 5.67 4.53
C THR A 191 -27.95 6.39 3.69
N ARG A 192 -28.73 5.69 2.86
CA ARG A 192 -29.77 6.27 1.99
C ARG A 192 -31.10 6.45 2.73
N ASN A 193 -31.69 7.63 2.67
CA ASN A 193 -32.99 7.97 3.29
C ASN A 193 -33.10 7.56 4.77
N ASN A 194 -31.99 7.68 5.52
CA ASN A 194 -31.96 7.43 6.96
C ASN A 194 -32.50 8.67 7.71
N PRO A 195 -33.66 8.58 8.39
CA PRO A 195 -34.28 9.74 9.04
C PRO A 195 -33.62 10.12 10.38
N ASP A 196 -32.76 9.25 10.92
CA ASP A 196 -32.09 9.46 12.20
C ASP A 196 -30.64 9.89 11.97
N ARG A 197 -30.31 11.10 12.43
CA ARG A 197 -28.96 11.66 12.31
C ARG A 197 -27.89 10.78 12.95
N GLN A 198 -28.13 10.23 14.13
CA GLN A 198 -27.11 9.47 14.87
C GLN A 198 -26.84 8.14 14.17
N TYR A 199 -27.88 7.48 13.68
CA TYR A 199 -27.74 6.27 12.86
C TYR A 199 -27.02 6.56 11.54
N LEU A 200 -27.34 7.68 10.88
CA LEU A 200 -26.67 8.07 9.63
C LEU A 200 -25.17 8.30 9.83
N ILE A 201 -24.77 9.03 10.89
CA ILE A 201 -23.35 9.20 11.25
C ILE A 201 -22.68 7.83 11.45
N LYS A 202 -23.31 6.89 12.15
CA LYS A 202 -22.73 5.56 12.39
C LYS A 202 -22.66 4.68 11.15
N ALA A 203 -23.58 4.81 10.20
CA ALA A 203 -23.48 4.15 8.90
C ALA A 203 -22.28 4.69 8.09
N TRP A 204 -22.05 6.00 8.09
CA TRP A 204 -20.89 6.61 7.41
C TRP A 204 -19.55 6.37 8.12
N GLU A 205 -19.52 6.36 9.45
CA GLU A 205 -18.36 5.94 10.27
C GLU A 205 -17.95 4.50 9.90
N LEU A 206 -18.93 3.60 9.74
CA LEU A 206 -18.69 2.21 9.34
C LEU A 206 -18.25 2.08 7.87
N MET A 207 -18.80 2.90 6.98
CA MET A 207 -18.39 2.96 5.57
C MET A 207 -16.92 3.35 5.44
N TYR A 208 -16.51 4.42 6.13
CA TYR A 208 -15.13 4.91 6.16
C TYR A 208 -14.18 3.86 6.74
N LEU A 209 -14.56 3.23 7.86
CA LEU A 209 -13.81 2.13 8.47
C LEU A 209 -13.54 0.99 7.49
N CYS A 210 -14.55 0.56 6.72
CA CYS A 210 -14.43 -0.53 5.74
C CYS A 210 -13.58 -0.12 4.53
N ALA A 211 -13.85 1.07 3.96
CA ALA A 211 -13.12 1.61 2.83
C ALA A 211 -11.62 1.82 3.08
N SER A 212 -11.23 2.05 4.35
CA SER A 212 -9.84 2.27 4.76
C SER A 212 -8.93 1.05 4.62
N SER A 213 -9.49 -0.16 4.59
CA SER A 213 -8.72 -1.41 4.66
C SER A 213 -9.14 -2.46 3.64
N MET A 214 -10.19 -2.22 2.86
CA MET A 214 -10.54 -3.04 1.70
C MET A 214 -11.42 -2.28 0.70
N PRO A 215 -11.20 -2.42 -0.62
CA PRO A 215 -12.13 -1.97 -1.62
C PRO A 215 -13.24 -3.03 -1.86
N PRO A 216 -14.42 -2.61 -2.37
CA PRO A 216 -15.33 -3.52 -3.08
C PRO A 216 -14.69 -4.04 -4.39
N SER A 217 -15.37 -4.93 -5.10
CA SER A 217 -15.04 -5.29 -6.48
C SER A 217 -15.13 -4.08 -7.42
N LYS A 218 -14.50 -4.16 -8.59
CA LYS A 218 -14.47 -3.07 -9.59
C LYS A 218 -15.87 -2.54 -9.91
N ASP A 219 -16.83 -3.44 -10.12
CA ASP A 219 -18.17 -3.08 -10.60
C ASP A 219 -18.98 -2.35 -9.51
N ILE A 220 -18.92 -2.85 -8.26
CA ILE A 220 -19.55 -2.18 -7.12
C ILE A 220 -18.79 -0.89 -6.75
N GLY A 221 -17.46 -0.87 -6.93
CA GLY A 221 -16.60 0.24 -6.59
C GLY A 221 -16.81 1.49 -7.45
N VAL A 222 -17.12 1.35 -8.74
CA VAL A 222 -17.48 2.50 -9.60
C VAL A 222 -18.75 3.17 -9.07
N TYR A 223 -19.82 2.39 -8.89
CA TYR A 223 -21.10 2.87 -8.33
C TYR A 223 -20.95 3.47 -6.93
N LEU A 224 -20.21 2.81 -6.04
CA LEU A 224 -19.99 3.31 -4.69
C LEU A 224 -19.23 4.63 -4.69
N SER A 225 -18.20 4.75 -5.54
CA SER A 225 -17.41 5.98 -5.65
C SER A 225 -18.25 7.16 -6.15
N GLU A 226 -19.12 6.93 -7.14
CA GLU A 226 -20.06 7.95 -7.63
C GLU A 226 -21.08 8.35 -6.55
N TYR A 227 -21.67 7.37 -5.84
CA TYR A 227 -22.58 7.65 -4.73
C TYR A 227 -21.92 8.48 -3.61
N VAL A 228 -20.73 8.08 -3.16
CA VAL A 228 -19.99 8.77 -2.10
C VAL A 228 -19.57 10.17 -2.56
N HIS A 229 -19.16 10.34 -3.82
CA HIS A 229 -18.86 11.63 -4.43
C HIS A 229 -20.08 12.57 -4.39
N ASN A 230 -21.26 12.08 -4.79
CA ASN A 230 -22.48 12.88 -4.81
C ASN A 230 -22.93 13.31 -3.40
N VAL A 231 -22.69 12.49 -2.37
CA VAL A 231 -22.93 12.87 -0.97
C VAL A 231 -21.87 13.86 -0.46
N THR A 232 -20.61 13.70 -0.85
CA THR A 232 -19.50 14.61 -0.47
C THR A 232 -19.74 16.04 -0.95
N TYR A 233 -20.26 16.20 -2.17
CA TYR A 233 -20.53 17.51 -2.79
C TYR A 233 -22.01 17.92 -2.78
N GLY A 234 -22.86 17.20 -2.03
CA GLY A 234 -24.30 17.46 -1.94
C GLY A 234 -24.59 18.72 -1.12
N ALA A 235 -25.12 19.76 -1.76
CA ALA A 235 -25.36 21.08 -1.14
C ALA A 235 -26.33 21.07 0.06
N SER A 236 -27.19 20.06 0.17
CA SER A 236 -28.14 19.85 1.28
C SER A 236 -27.68 18.78 2.28
N THR A 237 -26.50 18.19 2.10
CA THR A 237 -25.94 17.18 3.01
C THR A 237 -25.39 17.85 4.27
N ASP A 238 -25.62 17.23 5.42
CA ASP A 238 -25.05 17.66 6.69
C ASP A 238 -23.50 17.63 6.68
N SER A 239 -22.86 18.62 7.33
CA SER A 239 -21.41 18.81 7.27
C SER A 239 -20.59 17.67 7.88
N GLU A 240 -21.06 17.02 8.94
CA GLU A 240 -20.38 15.86 9.54
C GLU A 240 -20.45 14.65 8.60
N ILE A 241 -21.58 14.50 7.89
CA ILE A 241 -21.77 13.48 6.86
C ILE A 241 -20.91 13.77 5.63
N GLN A 242 -20.80 15.01 5.18
CA GLN A 242 -19.89 15.42 4.09
C GLN A 242 -18.42 15.10 4.43
N ILE A 243 -17.98 15.35 5.67
CA ILE A 243 -16.62 15.01 6.13
C ILE A 243 -16.39 13.49 6.09
N LEU A 244 -17.32 12.70 6.62
CA LEU A 244 -17.21 11.23 6.59
C LEU A 244 -17.28 10.66 5.16
N ALA A 245 -18.09 11.24 4.27
CA ALA A 245 -18.15 10.88 2.87
C ALA A 245 -16.84 11.23 2.13
N SER A 246 -16.27 12.41 2.38
CA SER A 246 -14.96 12.82 1.83
C SER A 246 -13.84 11.88 2.28
N ASN A 247 -13.79 11.56 3.57
CA ASN A 247 -12.84 10.59 4.14
C ASN A 247 -13.04 9.19 3.52
N THR A 248 -14.29 8.75 3.34
CA THR A 248 -14.63 7.51 2.65
C THR A 248 -14.15 7.51 1.19
N LEU A 249 -14.35 8.61 0.46
CA LEU A 249 -13.95 8.72 -0.95
C LEU A 249 -12.43 8.62 -1.11
N ASN A 250 -11.67 9.27 -0.21
CA ASN A 250 -10.22 9.21 -0.21
C ASN A 250 -9.71 7.84 0.24
N ALA A 251 -10.36 7.21 1.22
CA ALA A 251 -10.08 5.83 1.63
C ALA A 251 -10.31 4.82 0.49
N LEU A 252 -11.43 4.93 -0.25
CA LEU A 252 -11.72 4.11 -1.43
C LEU A 252 -10.65 4.28 -2.51
N LYS A 253 -10.23 5.51 -2.83
CA LYS A 253 -9.13 5.74 -3.80
C LYS A 253 -7.84 5.04 -3.38
N ARG A 254 -7.46 5.14 -2.11
CA ARG A 254 -6.26 4.49 -1.55
C ARG A 254 -6.37 2.96 -1.57
N SER A 255 -7.48 2.39 -1.09
CA SER A 255 -7.67 0.93 -1.03
C SER A 255 -7.95 0.28 -2.39
N VAL A 256 -8.48 1.00 -3.38
CA VAL A 256 -8.54 0.52 -4.77
C VAL A 256 -7.15 0.41 -5.39
N LYS A 257 -6.23 1.34 -5.09
CA LYS A 257 -4.82 1.25 -5.51
C LYS A 257 -4.08 0.12 -4.78
N ALA A 258 -4.25 0.06 -3.45
CA ALA A 258 -3.48 -0.86 -2.61
C ALA A 258 -4.02 -2.30 -2.56
N GLY A 259 -5.30 -2.50 -2.87
CA GLY A 259 -6.00 -3.76 -2.69
C GLY A 259 -6.51 -3.96 -1.25
N PRO A 260 -7.14 -5.11 -0.94
CA PRO A 260 -7.58 -5.43 0.42
C PRO A 260 -6.40 -5.85 1.32
N ARG A 261 -6.45 -5.45 2.60
CA ARG A 261 -5.51 -5.90 3.65
C ARG A 261 -5.40 -7.43 3.72
N HIS A 262 -4.24 -7.91 4.13
CA HIS A 262 -3.99 -9.32 4.38
C HIS A 262 -4.42 -9.76 5.79
N THR A 263 -4.34 -8.86 6.77
CA THR A 263 -4.74 -9.10 8.16
C THR A 263 -5.97 -8.27 8.55
N ILE A 264 -6.70 -8.75 9.57
CA ILE A 264 -7.82 -7.99 10.15
C ILE A 264 -7.22 -6.83 10.95
N PRO A 265 -7.71 -5.58 10.78
CA PRO A 265 -7.24 -4.45 11.58
C PRO A 265 -7.25 -4.72 13.08
N GLY A 266 -6.12 -4.38 13.72
CA GLY A 266 -5.94 -4.54 15.15
C GLY A 266 -6.90 -3.65 15.94
N ARG A 267 -7.18 -4.05 17.20
CA ARG A 267 -8.03 -3.27 18.10
C ARG A 267 -7.54 -1.82 18.23
N GLU A 268 -6.22 -1.63 18.37
CA GLU A 268 -5.55 -0.33 18.44
C GLU A 268 -5.81 0.53 17.20
N GLU A 269 -5.77 -0.05 15.99
CA GLU A 269 -6.01 0.66 14.73
C GLU A 269 -7.47 1.11 14.59
N ILE A 270 -8.42 0.22 14.91
CA ILE A 270 -9.86 0.52 14.86
C ILE A 270 -10.20 1.59 15.90
N GLU A 271 -9.66 1.47 17.12
CA GLU A 271 -9.86 2.46 18.19
C GLU A 271 -9.28 3.83 17.80
N ALA A 272 -8.08 3.87 17.20
CA ALA A 272 -7.44 5.09 16.76
C ALA A 272 -8.29 5.83 15.71
N LEU A 273 -8.73 5.12 14.65
CA LEU A 273 -9.60 5.70 13.62
C LEU A 273 -10.93 6.19 14.21
N LEU A 274 -11.56 5.42 15.10
CA LEU A 274 -12.80 5.78 15.78
C LEU A 274 -12.70 6.95 16.77
N THR A 275 -11.48 7.35 17.15
CA THR A 275 -11.24 8.44 18.11
C THR A 275 -10.40 9.57 17.52
N GLY A 276 -10.17 9.57 16.20
CA GLY A 276 -9.38 10.59 15.50
C GLY A 276 -7.90 10.60 15.87
N ARG A 277 -7.38 9.55 16.54
CA ARG A 277 -5.97 9.40 16.88
C ARG A 277 -5.20 8.78 15.71
N LYS A 278 -3.90 9.08 15.65
CA LYS A 278 -2.93 8.37 14.82
C LYS A 278 -2.11 7.43 15.71
N LEU A 279 -1.69 6.29 15.16
CA LEU A 279 -0.71 5.43 15.79
C LEU A 279 0.70 5.85 15.34
N THR A 280 1.73 5.42 16.05
CA THR A 280 3.13 5.66 15.67
C THR A 280 3.92 4.35 15.56
N THR A 281 4.96 4.37 14.73
CA THR A 281 5.92 3.28 14.63
C THR A 281 7.32 3.81 14.28
N ILE A 282 8.35 3.03 14.61
CA ILE A 282 9.75 3.43 14.45
C ILE A 282 10.32 2.85 13.16
N VAL A 283 10.92 3.71 12.34
CA VAL A 283 11.73 3.30 11.18
C VAL A 283 13.19 3.58 11.47
N PHE A 284 14.02 2.56 11.35
CA PHE A 284 15.47 2.63 11.58
C PHE A 284 16.22 2.93 10.29
N PHE A 285 17.42 3.50 10.41
CA PHE A 285 18.42 3.58 9.36
C PHE A 285 19.55 2.56 9.61
N LEU A 286 20.47 2.41 8.66
CA LEU A 286 21.55 1.41 8.73
C LEU A 286 22.68 1.77 9.71
N ASP A 287 22.66 2.98 10.26
CA ASP A 287 23.54 3.44 11.34
C ASP A 287 22.86 3.32 12.73
N GLU A 288 21.74 2.60 12.82
CA GLU A 288 20.90 2.41 14.02
C GLU A 288 20.25 3.69 14.57
N THR A 289 20.38 4.83 13.89
CA THR A 289 19.48 5.97 14.13
C THR A 289 18.05 5.63 13.68
N PHE A 290 17.07 6.40 14.13
CA PHE A 290 15.67 6.15 13.81
C PHE A 290 14.84 7.43 13.80
N GLU A 291 13.71 7.37 13.11
CA GLU A 291 12.64 8.36 13.17
C GLU A 291 11.32 7.67 13.55
N GLU A 292 10.42 8.41 14.19
CA GLU A 292 9.05 7.98 14.46
C GLU A 292 8.13 8.52 13.36
N ILE A 293 7.37 7.63 12.72
CA ILE A 293 6.35 7.98 11.72
C ILE A 293 4.96 7.67 12.27
N THR A 294 3.95 8.39 11.79
CA THR A 294 2.55 8.09 12.06
C THR A 294 1.99 7.04 11.09
N TYR A 295 0.95 6.33 11.51
CA TYR A 295 0.17 5.48 10.61
C TYR A 295 -1.29 5.34 11.06
N ASP A 296 -2.14 4.95 10.12
CA ASP A 296 -3.53 4.55 10.33
C ASP A 296 -3.87 3.27 9.57
N MET A 297 -5.13 2.85 9.64
CA MET A 297 -5.67 1.64 8.99
C MET A 297 -5.44 1.57 7.47
N ALA A 298 -5.21 2.72 6.81
CA ALA A 298 -5.06 2.88 5.37
C ALA A 298 -3.61 3.20 4.94
N THR A 299 -2.67 3.40 5.87
CA THR A 299 -1.27 3.74 5.55
C THR A 299 -0.53 2.57 4.90
N THR A 300 -0.04 2.81 3.68
CA THR A 300 0.82 1.91 2.90
C THR A 300 2.31 2.23 3.10
N VAL A 301 3.19 1.34 2.64
CA VAL A 301 4.65 1.58 2.58
C VAL A 301 4.98 2.83 1.79
N SER A 302 4.30 3.08 0.66
CA SER A 302 4.47 4.31 -0.14
C SER A 302 4.15 5.57 0.66
N ASP A 303 3.05 5.57 1.41
CA ASP A 303 2.66 6.72 2.24
C ASP A 303 3.68 6.94 3.37
N ALA A 304 4.14 5.87 4.01
CA ALA A 304 5.14 5.91 5.09
C ALA A 304 6.52 6.39 4.60
N VAL A 305 6.91 6.03 3.36
CA VAL A 305 8.13 6.52 2.70
C VAL A 305 8.03 8.01 2.41
N GLU A 306 6.88 8.51 1.96
CA GLU A 306 6.65 9.93 1.71
C GLU A 306 6.68 10.76 3.00
N GLU A 307 6.01 10.29 4.07
CA GLU A 307 6.06 10.93 5.39
C GLU A 307 7.48 10.98 5.95
N LEU A 308 8.21 9.85 5.94
CA LEU A 308 9.58 9.77 6.42
C LEU A 308 10.53 10.68 5.63
N ALA A 309 10.40 10.69 4.29
CA ALA A 309 11.19 11.58 3.43
C ALA A 309 10.93 13.06 3.75
N GLY A 310 9.69 13.44 4.08
CA GLY A 310 9.33 14.76 4.58
C GLY A 310 10.02 15.11 5.91
N ILE A 311 9.99 14.19 6.88
CA ILE A 311 10.63 14.36 8.21
C ILE A 311 12.13 14.62 8.07
N ILE A 312 12.84 13.75 7.33
CA ILE A 312 14.30 13.85 7.13
C ILE A 312 14.72 14.85 6.03
N LYS A 313 13.75 15.54 5.41
CA LYS A 313 13.94 16.53 4.33
C LYS A 313 14.65 15.96 3.09
N LEU A 314 14.45 14.68 2.79
CA LEU A 314 14.98 14.02 1.61
C LEU A 314 14.09 14.31 0.39
N SER A 315 14.59 15.10 -0.55
CA SER A 315 13.81 15.47 -1.75
C SER A 315 13.77 14.34 -2.80
N ALA A 316 14.89 13.67 -3.03
CA ALA A 316 15.08 12.69 -4.09
C ALA A 316 14.84 11.23 -3.64
N TYR A 317 13.74 10.97 -2.92
CA TYR A 317 13.50 9.67 -2.26
C TYR A 317 13.06 8.51 -3.18
N SER A 318 12.84 8.72 -4.49
CA SER A 318 12.31 7.69 -5.41
C SER A 318 13.18 6.44 -5.61
N SER A 319 14.43 6.46 -5.13
CA SER A 319 15.37 5.34 -5.10
C SER A 319 15.40 4.61 -3.75
N PHE A 320 14.61 5.03 -2.77
CA PHE A 320 14.50 4.45 -1.43
C PHE A 320 13.15 3.75 -1.24
N SER A 321 13.06 2.85 -0.25
CA SER A 321 11.81 2.30 0.29
C SER A 321 12.06 1.70 1.68
N LEU A 322 11.01 1.16 2.29
CA LEU A 322 11.10 0.40 3.54
C LEU A 322 11.47 -1.06 3.27
N PHE A 323 12.24 -1.62 4.19
CA PHE A 323 12.64 -3.02 4.25
C PHE A 323 12.22 -3.59 5.60
N GLU A 324 11.79 -4.85 5.61
CA GLU A 324 11.72 -5.66 6.81
C GLU A 324 13.12 -6.20 7.10
N CYS A 325 13.68 -5.86 8.26
CA CYS A 325 14.95 -6.40 8.74
C CYS A 325 14.68 -7.50 9.78
N HIS A 326 15.17 -8.71 9.53
CA HIS A 326 15.17 -9.82 10.48
C HIS A 326 16.56 -10.00 11.08
N LYS A 327 16.70 -9.82 12.39
CA LYS A 327 17.93 -10.07 13.14
C LYS A 327 17.68 -11.18 14.16
N VAL A 328 18.27 -12.35 13.91
CA VAL A 328 18.29 -13.46 14.89
C VAL A 328 19.43 -13.23 15.87
N ILE A 329 19.11 -13.08 17.16
CA ILE A 329 20.10 -12.97 18.23
C ILE A 329 20.16 -14.31 18.96
N THR A 330 21.19 -15.09 18.63
CA THR A 330 21.51 -16.37 19.30
C THR A 330 22.15 -16.12 20.66
N GLY A 331 21.83 -16.94 21.66
CA GLY A 331 22.21 -16.72 23.06
C GLY A 331 23.72 -16.82 23.35
N SER A 332 24.33 -15.67 23.65
CA SER A 332 25.65 -15.47 24.28
C SER A 332 26.92 -15.87 23.49
N ARG A 333 27.87 -14.93 23.43
CA ARG A 333 29.29 -15.06 23.03
C ARG A 333 29.65 -15.21 21.53
N SER A 334 28.74 -15.05 20.58
CA SER A 334 29.13 -14.79 19.19
C SER A 334 29.23 -13.27 18.93
N THR A 335 30.44 -12.76 18.66
CA THR A 335 30.68 -11.42 18.10
C THR A 335 30.45 -11.38 16.58
N ASP A 336 29.71 -12.35 16.06
CA ASP A 336 29.24 -12.32 14.69
C ASP A 336 28.07 -11.34 14.64
N LEU A 337 28.19 -10.34 13.77
CA LEU A 337 27.03 -9.57 13.33
C LEU A 337 26.04 -10.60 12.80
N GLY A 338 25.01 -10.90 13.60
CA GLY A 338 24.01 -11.92 13.26
C GLY A 338 23.46 -11.64 11.88
N ASN A 339 23.11 -12.68 11.13
CA ASN A 339 22.63 -12.53 9.74
C ASN A 339 21.39 -11.64 9.69
N GLU A 340 21.61 -10.33 9.49
CA GLU A 340 20.58 -9.34 9.26
C GLU A 340 20.09 -9.52 7.83
N GLU A 341 18.88 -10.05 7.71
CA GLU A 341 18.25 -10.23 6.41
C GLU A 341 17.29 -9.07 6.14
N TYR A 342 17.50 -8.37 5.03
CA TYR A 342 16.69 -7.24 4.60
C TYR A 342 15.80 -7.64 3.44
N ILE A 343 14.49 -7.64 3.67
CA ILE A 343 13.46 -8.01 2.69
C ILE A 343 12.76 -6.72 2.23
N GLY A 344 12.86 -6.40 0.94
CA GLY A 344 12.20 -5.22 0.36
C GLY A 344 10.68 -5.34 0.42
N LEU A 345 10.01 -4.25 0.80
CA LEU A 345 8.56 -4.23 0.95
C LEU A 345 7.87 -3.69 -0.32
N ASP A 346 6.69 -4.24 -0.63
CA ASP A 346 5.85 -3.71 -1.72
C ASP A 346 5.30 -2.34 -1.32
N ASP A 347 5.43 -1.35 -2.22
CA ASP A 347 5.03 0.04 -1.96
C ASP A 347 3.52 0.16 -1.62
N ASN A 348 2.68 -0.83 -1.96
CA ASN A 348 1.24 -0.86 -1.62
C ASN A 348 0.91 -1.66 -0.34
N LYS A 349 1.86 -2.39 0.27
CA LYS A 349 1.60 -3.17 1.48
C LYS A 349 1.27 -2.25 2.65
N TYR A 350 0.30 -2.63 3.47
CA TYR A 350 -0.14 -1.84 4.61
C TYR A 350 0.81 -1.95 5.82
N VAL A 351 1.08 -0.82 6.49
CA VAL A 351 1.90 -0.77 7.70
C VAL A 351 1.29 -1.60 8.84
N GLY A 352 -0.03 -1.56 9.01
CA GLY A 352 -0.73 -2.39 10.01
C GLY A 352 -0.59 -3.90 9.78
N ASP A 353 -0.51 -4.36 8.52
CA ASP A 353 -0.25 -5.78 8.21
C ASP A 353 1.19 -6.16 8.58
N LEU A 354 2.17 -5.31 8.27
CA LEU A 354 3.59 -5.51 8.62
C LEU A 354 3.80 -5.64 10.13
N LEU A 355 3.26 -4.70 10.91
CA LEU A 355 3.41 -4.72 12.37
C LEU A 355 2.70 -5.92 13.01
N THR A 356 1.62 -6.41 12.40
CA THR A 356 0.94 -7.64 12.81
C THR A 356 1.79 -8.88 12.49
N GLU A 357 2.42 -8.93 11.32
CA GLU A 357 3.34 -9.99 10.92
C GLU A 357 4.58 -10.04 11.84
N PHE A 358 5.13 -8.88 12.22
CA PHE A 358 6.27 -8.78 13.14
C PHE A 358 5.93 -9.30 14.54
N LYS A 359 4.79 -8.87 15.11
CA LYS A 359 4.27 -9.38 16.39
C LYS A 359 4.14 -10.91 16.33
N ALA A 360 3.51 -11.43 15.29
CA ALA A 360 3.30 -12.87 15.11
C ALA A 360 4.59 -13.67 14.81
N ALA A 361 5.63 -13.05 14.25
CA ALA A 361 6.93 -13.69 14.05
C ALA A 361 7.67 -13.87 15.39
N LYS A 362 7.69 -12.83 16.22
CA LYS A 362 8.25 -12.84 17.58
C LYS A 362 7.58 -13.88 18.49
N ASP A 363 6.27 -14.06 18.38
CA ASP A 363 5.53 -15.07 19.16
C ASP A 363 5.85 -16.51 18.71
N ARG A 364 6.34 -16.71 17.47
CA ARG A 364 6.71 -18.03 16.93
C ARG A 364 8.15 -18.44 17.23
N SER A 365 9.06 -17.50 17.49
CA SER A 365 10.47 -17.79 17.78
C SER A 365 10.64 -18.37 19.19
N LYS A 366 10.50 -19.69 19.32
CA LYS A 366 10.57 -20.46 20.58
C LYS A 366 11.98 -20.52 21.18
N GLY A 367 12.47 -19.40 21.72
CA GLY A 367 13.74 -19.32 22.46
C GLY A 367 14.86 -18.56 21.74
N GLU A 368 14.69 -18.25 20.46
CA GLU A 368 15.53 -17.29 19.74
C GLU A 368 14.94 -15.88 19.86
N ILE A 369 15.79 -14.87 20.07
CA ILE A 369 15.35 -13.48 20.04
C ILE A 369 15.37 -13.03 18.58
N LEU A 370 14.23 -13.16 17.90
CA LEU A 370 14.00 -12.57 16.59
C LEU A 370 13.60 -11.11 16.75
N HIS A 371 14.43 -10.19 16.27
CA HIS A 371 14.09 -8.78 16.17
C HIS A 371 13.69 -8.45 14.73
N CYS A 372 12.41 -8.13 14.53
CA CYS A 372 11.92 -7.52 13.29
C CYS A 372 12.01 -5.99 13.41
N LYS A 373 12.54 -5.29 12.41
CA LYS A 373 12.55 -3.82 12.31
C LYS A 373 12.01 -3.37 10.94
N LEU A 374 11.39 -2.20 10.89
CA LEU A 374 11.30 -1.45 9.64
C LEU A 374 12.62 -0.68 9.45
N THR A 375 13.23 -0.79 8.28
CA THR A 375 14.47 -0.09 7.95
C THR A 375 14.31 0.69 6.64
N PHE A 376 14.64 1.98 6.63
CA PHE A 376 14.69 2.78 5.42
C PHE A 376 16.02 2.55 4.69
N LYS A 377 15.97 2.07 3.44
CA LYS A 377 17.15 1.79 2.62
C LYS A 377 16.94 2.24 1.19
N LYS A 378 18.05 2.50 0.50
CA LYS A 378 18.09 2.71 -0.94
C LYS A 378 17.86 1.36 -1.64
N LYS A 379 16.76 1.24 -2.38
CA LYS A 379 16.36 0.03 -3.13
C LYS A 379 17.11 -0.15 -4.44
N LEU A 380 17.70 0.90 -5.00
CA LEU A 380 18.54 0.86 -6.20
C LEU A 380 19.44 2.10 -6.27
N PHE A 381 20.67 1.93 -6.76
CA PHE A 381 21.52 3.04 -7.17
C PHE A 381 21.44 3.23 -8.70
N ARG A 382 20.96 4.38 -9.15
CA ARG A 382 20.81 4.73 -10.58
C ARG A 382 21.97 5.62 -11.05
N GLU A 383 22.16 5.75 -12.36
CA GLU A 383 23.14 6.71 -12.91
C GLU A 383 22.72 8.17 -12.66
N SER A 384 21.42 8.45 -12.73
CA SER A 384 20.84 9.76 -12.41
C SER A 384 21.15 10.25 -11.00
N ASP A 385 21.46 9.33 -10.08
CA ASP A 385 21.73 9.65 -8.67
C ASP A 385 23.02 10.46 -8.51
N GLU A 386 23.94 10.41 -9.49
CA GLU A 386 25.19 11.17 -9.48
C GLU A 386 24.97 12.70 -9.64
N ALA A 387 23.83 13.10 -10.20
CA ALA A 387 23.44 14.50 -10.32
C ALA A 387 22.74 15.04 -9.05
N VAL A 388 22.46 14.18 -8.06
CA VAL A 388 21.73 14.56 -6.85
C VAL A 388 22.69 15.10 -5.79
N THR A 389 22.63 16.40 -5.55
CA THR A 389 23.45 17.13 -4.56
C THR A 389 22.77 17.31 -3.20
N ASP A 390 21.59 16.70 -2.99
CA ASP A 390 20.85 16.70 -1.72
C ASP A 390 21.73 16.08 -0.59
N PRO A 391 22.05 16.83 0.49
CA PRO A 391 22.94 16.34 1.54
C PRO A 391 22.42 15.09 2.25
N MET A 392 21.11 14.95 2.43
CA MET A 392 20.51 13.77 3.06
C MET A 392 20.60 12.57 2.13
N PHE A 393 20.36 12.76 0.83
CA PHE A 393 20.54 11.72 -0.19
C PHE A 393 21.98 11.20 -0.24
N VAL A 394 22.97 12.11 -0.20
CA VAL A 394 24.41 11.77 -0.19
C VAL A 394 24.79 11.06 1.11
N GLN A 395 24.32 11.55 2.26
CA GLN A 395 24.59 10.93 3.56
C GLN A 395 23.99 9.52 3.67
N LEU A 396 22.73 9.32 3.30
CA LEU A 396 22.10 7.98 3.32
C LEU A 396 22.74 7.03 2.30
N SER A 397 23.14 7.52 1.13
CA SER A 397 23.90 6.73 0.15
C SER A 397 25.27 6.31 0.70
N TYR A 398 25.96 7.21 1.42
CA TYR A 398 27.22 6.90 2.10
C TYR A 398 27.02 5.86 3.21
N VAL A 399 26.05 6.06 4.11
CA VAL A 399 25.75 5.13 5.21
C VAL A 399 25.44 3.73 4.70
N GLN A 400 24.68 3.59 3.61
CA GLN A 400 24.40 2.28 3.02
C GLN A 400 25.64 1.63 2.39
N LEU A 401 26.42 2.37 1.61
CA LEU A 401 27.64 1.84 0.98
C LEU A 401 28.72 1.50 2.01
N GLN A 402 28.80 2.26 3.12
CA GLN A 402 29.60 1.93 4.29
C GLN A 402 29.12 0.63 4.94
N HIS A 403 27.83 0.49 5.23
CA HIS A 403 27.26 -0.73 5.81
C HIS A 403 27.57 -1.97 4.95
N ASP A 404 27.35 -1.90 3.63
CA ASP A 404 27.68 -2.97 2.69
C ASP A 404 29.20 -3.27 2.64
N TYR A 405 30.06 -2.24 2.76
CA TYR A 405 31.51 -2.41 2.83
C TYR A 405 31.94 -3.14 4.10
N ILE A 406 31.43 -2.75 5.27
CA ILE A 406 31.80 -3.37 6.56
C ILE A 406 31.30 -4.82 6.68
N LEU A 407 30.17 -5.16 6.05
CA LEU A 407 29.74 -6.56 5.90
C LEU A 407 30.67 -7.40 5.01
N GLY A 408 31.56 -6.78 4.24
CA GLY A 408 32.45 -7.44 3.28
C GLY A 408 31.80 -7.75 1.94
N ASN A 409 30.69 -7.08 1.59
CA ASN A 409 29.98 -7.30 0.32
C ASN A 409 30.78 -6.77 -0.89
N TYR A 410 31.67 -5.80 -0.65
CA TYR A 410 32.61 -5.28 -1.65
C TYR A 410 33.97 -6.01 -1.58
N PRO A 411 34.33 -6.85 -2.58
CA PRO A 411 35.67 -7.42 -2.66
C PRO A 411 36.67 -6.32 -3.03
N VAL A 412 37.55 -5.96 -2.10
CA VAL A 412 38.59 -4.93 -2.30
C VAL A 412 39.98 -5.46 -1.95
N GLY A 413 41.01 -4.88 -2.57
CA GLY A 413 42.41 -5.18 -2.24
C GLY A 413 42.84 -4.58 -0.89
N ARG A 414 44.05 -4.94 -0.43
CA ARG A 414 44.60 -4.43 0.84
C ARG A 414 44.79 -2.91 0.82
N ASP A 415 45.31 -2.36 -0.28
CA ASP A 415 45.52 -0.92 -0.46
C ASP A 415 44.21 -0.13 -0.45
N ASP A 416 43.21 -0.60 -1.20
CA ASP A 416 41.87 -0.02 -1.22
C ASP A 416 41.21 -0.09 0.16
N ALA A 417 41.36 -1.21 0.88
CA ALA A 417 40.81 -1.35 2.23
C ALA A 417 41.46 -0.37 3.22
N ALA A 418 42.78 -0.18 3.16
CA ALA A 418 43.47 0.80 3.98
C ALA A 418 43.03 2.24 3.64
N GLN A 419 42.84 2.55 2.35
CA GLN A 419 42.34 3.84 1.88
C GLN A 419 40.90 4.12 2.33
N LEU A 420 39.99 3.15 2.14
CA LEU A 420 38.57 3.25 2.52
C LEU A 420 38.40 3.33 4.03
N SER A 421 39.20 2.61 4.82
CA SER A 421 39.20 2.71 6.28
C SER A 421 39.66 4.10 6.74
N ALA A 422 40.77 4.61 6.17
CA ALA A 422 41.28 5.95 6.48
C ALA A 422 40.28 7.08 6.13
N LEU A 423 39.58 6.96 5.00
CA LEU A 423 38.53 7.91 4.58
C LEU A 423 37.34 7.92 5.56
N GLN A 424 36.87 6.75 6.00
CA GLN A 424 35.77 6.67 6.97
C GLN A 424 36.15 7.25 8.34
N ILE A 425 37.37 7.00 8.81
CA ILE A 425 37.92 7.63 10.01
C ILE A 425 37.94 9.16 9.87
N LEU A 426 38.39 9.67 8.72
CA LEU A 426 38.42 11.10 8.44
C LEU A 426 37.01 11.74 8.39
N VAL A 427 36.00 11.01 7.92
CA VAL A 427 34.57 11.43 8.01
C VAL A 427 34.12 11.49 9.48
N GLU A 428 34.48 10.49 10.30
CA GLU A 428 34.05 10.39 11.71
C GLU A 428 34.70 11.46 12.60
N ILE A 429 36.04 11.54 12.64
CA ILE A 429 36.76 12.43 13.57
C ILE A 429 37.24 13.75 12.96
N GLY A 430 37.24 13.88 11.63
CA GLY A 430 37.86 15.03 10.95
C GLY A 430 39.38 14.94 10.97
N SER A 431 40.05 16.03 10.60
CA SER A 431 41.52 16.13 10.57
C SER A 431 42.07 16.48 11.96
N VAL A 432 43.02 15.70 12.47
CA VAL A 432 43.57 15.79 13.83
C VAL A 432 45.09 15.60 13.79
N GLY A 433 45.86 16.49 14.44
CA GLY A 433 47.33 16.47 14.38
C GLY A 433 48.02 15.32 15.14
N SER A 434 47.30 14.52 15.93
CA SER A 434 47.83 13.32 16.59
C SER A 434 46.79 12.19 16.66
N PRO A 435 46.44 11.57 15.52
CA PRO A 435 45.38 10.56 15.43
C PRO A 435 45.63 9.33 16.30
N GLU A 436 46.89 8.90 16.42
CA GLU A 436 47.31 7.79 17.29
C GLU A 436 47.09 8.04 18.79
N SER A 437 46.90 9.30 19.19
CA SER A 437 46.58 9.70 20.57
C SER A 437 45.07 9.89 20.79
N TYR A 438 44.25 9.68 19.76
CA TYR A 438 42.79 9.67 19.91
C TYR A 438 42.38 8.44 20.73
N LEU A 439 41.66 8.67 21.84
CA LEU A 439 41.39 7.64 22.86
C LEU A 439 40.74 6.35 22.31
N ASP A 440 40.08 6.44 21.15
CA ASP A 440 39.30 5.37 20.53
C ASP A 440 39.88 4.87 19.18
N TRP A 441 41.12 5.22 18.81
CA TRP A 441 41.72 4.86 17.50
C TRP A 441 41.61 3.36 17.16
N THR A 442 41.79 2.49 18.17
CA THR A 442 41.64 1.03 18.00
C THR A 442 40.21 0.60 17.65
N SER A 443 39.20 1.23 18.26
CA SER A 443 37.77 0.98 17.98
C SER A 443 37.39 1.50 16.59
N LEU A 444 37.92 2.66 16.19
CA LEU A 444 37.75 3.20 14.83
C LEU A 444 38.29 2.24 13.76
N LEU A 445 39.46 1.62 13.98
CA LEU A 445 39.99 0.57 13.11
C LEU A 445 39.07 -0.67 13.06
N GLU A 446 38.58 -1.14 14.21
CA GLU A 446 37.68 -2.31 14.30
C GLU A 446 36.28 -2.05 13.71
N ARG A 447 35.82 -0.79 13.71
CA ARG A 447 34.54 -0.36 13.13
C ARG A 447 34.61 -0.13 11.63
N PHE A 448 35.74 0.34 11.10
CA PHE A 448 35.86 0.77 9.70
C PHE A 448 36.70 -0.13 8.79
N LEU A 449 37.31 -1.20 9.31
CA LEU A 449 37.98 -2.24 8.52
C LEU A 449 37.17 -3.56 8.54
N PRO A 450 36.73 -4.10 7.38
CA PRO A 450 35.95 -5.34 7.35
C PRO A 450 36.69 -6.52 7.97
N ARG A 451 36.03 -7.28 8.84
CA ARG A 451 36.63 -8.39 9.63
C ARG A 451 37.32 -9.43 8.76
N GLN A 452 36.78 -9.72 7.57
CA GLN A 452 37.31 -10.63 6.56
C GLN A 452 38.66 -10.16 5.99
N ILE A 453 38.89 -8.84 5.93
CA ILE A 453 40.13 -8.23 5.44
C ILE A 453 41.12 -8.03 6.58
N ALA A 454 40.63 -7.67 7.78
CA ALA A 454 41.43 -7.47 8.98
C ALA A 454 42.33 -8.67 9.31
N ILE A 455 41.83 -9.90 9.14
CA ILE A 455 42.59 -11.14 9.40
C ILE A 455 43.74 -11.41 8.41
N THR A 456 43.86 -10.65 7.30
CA THR A 456 44.85 -10.95 6.24
C THR A 456 46.27 -10.45 6.50
N ARG A 457 46.50 -9.68 7.57
CA ARG A 457 47.82 -9.23 8.08
C ARG A 457 47.74 -8.82 9.55
N GLY A 458 48.87 -8.48 10.18
CA GLY A 458 48.90 -8.11 11.61
C GLY A 458 48.17 -6.79 11.91
N LYS A 459 47.51 -6.69 13.08
CA LYS A 459 46.77 -5.48 13.51
C LYS A 459 47.63 -4.20 13.44
N ARG A 460 48.88 -4.28 13.90
CA ARG A 460 49.85 -3.17 13.86
C ARG A 460 50.25 -2.75 12.43
N GLU A 461 50.22 -3.67 11.47
CA GLU A 461 50.51 -3.36 10.07
C GLU A 461 49.32 -2.66 9.40
N TRP A 462 48.08 -3.08 9.72
CA TRP A 462 46.87 -2.34 9.34
C TRP A 462 46.88 -0.91 9.90
N GLU A 463 47.17 -0.78 11.19
CA GLU A 463 47.23 0.50 11.89
C GLU A 463 48.23 1.49 11.24
N LEU A 464 49.46 1.05 10.94
CA LEU A 464 50.49 1.90 10.35
C LEU A 464 50.13 2.37 8.92
N ASP A 465 49.56 1.49 8.09
CA ASP A 465 49.15 1.80 6.71
C ASP A 465 47.93 2.74 6.68
N ILE A 466 46.91 2.45 7.49
CA ILE A 466 45.72 3.31 7.63
C ILE A 466 46.11 4.69 8.18
N LEU A 467 46.99 4.76 9.18
CA LEU A 467 47.49 6.03 9.73
C LEU A 467 48.30 6.82 8.69
N SER A 468 49.13 6.15 7.88
CA SER A 468 49.88 6.77 6.78
C SER A 468 48.94 7.41 5.75
N ARG A 469 47.87 6.70 5.34
CA ARG A 469 46.86 7.20 4.40
C ARG A 469 45.99 8.30 4.99
N TYR A 470 45.61 8.18 6.25
CA TYR A 470 44.88 9.24 6.95
C TYR A 470 45.69 10.55 6.94
N ARG A 471 46.99 10.49 7.28
CA ARG A 471 47.89 11.66 7.27
C ARG A 471 48.09 12.28 5.89
N SER A 472 48.15 11.47 4.82
CA SER A 472 48.23 12.02 3.45
C SER A 472 46.97 12.79 3.03
N MET A 473 45.86 12.59 3.75
CA MET A 473 44.55 13.21 3.52
C MET A 473 44.19 14.31 4.53
N GLU A 474 45.13 14.77 5.38
CA GLU A 474 44.91 15.78 6.44
C GLU A 474 44.28 17.10 5.93
N HIS A 475 44.44 17.40 4.63
CA HIS A 475 43.93 18.57 3.94
C HIS A 475 42.47 18.47 3.46
N LEU A 476 41.85 17.28 3.51
CA LEU A 476 40.48 17.06 3.04
C LEU A 476 39.45 17.43 4.12
N THR A 477 38.31 17.99 3.71
CA THR A 477 37.17 18.12 4.61
C THR A 477 36.47 16.77 4.82
N LYS A 478 35.60 16.70 5.84
CA LYS A 478 34.71 15.54 6.04
C LYS A 478 33.84 15.25 4.82
N ASP A 479 33.44 16.26 4.04
CA ASP A 479 32.65 16.01 2.83
C ASP A 479 33.53 15.52 1.68
N ASP A 480 34.72 16.10 1.47
CA ASP A 480 35.67 15.60 0.48
C ASP A 480 36.01 14.12 0.72
N ALA A 481 36.23 13.74 1.99
CA ALA A 481 36.48 12.35 2.37
C ALA A 481 35.27 11.44 2.06
N ARG A 482 34.04 11.88 2.36
CA ARG A 482 32.80 11.17 2.01
C ARG A 482 32.67 10.99 0.50
N GLN A 483 32.88 12.06 -0.28
CA GLN A 483 32.81 12.07 -1.73
C GLN A 483 33.88 11.16 -2.36
N GLN A 484 35.09 11.12 -1.79
CA GLN A 484 36.16 10.21 -2.23
C GLN A 484 35.84 8.74 -1.92
N PHE A 485 35.29 8.43 -0.73
CA PHE A 485 34.83 7.08 -0.40
C PHE A 485 33.77 6.59 -1.40
N LEU A 486 32.73 7.41 -1.63
CA LEU A 486 31.67 7.14 -2.61
C LEU A 486 32.25 6.92 -4.02
N ARG A 487 33.23 7.72 -4.42
CA ARG A 487 33.90 7.61 -5.72
C ARG A 487 34.65 6.28 -5.86
N ILE A 488 35.43 5.88 -4.85
CA ILE A 488 36.19 4.62 -4.86
C ILE A 488 35.23 3.43 -4.95
N ILE A 489 34.24 3.35 -4.05
CA ILE A 489 33.24 2.27 -4.05
C ILE A 489 32.54 2.17 -5.42
N ARG A 490 32.12 3.30 -6.01
CA ARG A 490 31.51 3.33 -7.34
C ARG A 490 32.45 2.83 -8.46
N THR A 491 33.75 3.12 -8.38
CA THR A 491 34.72 2.65 -9.39
C THR A 491 35.00 1.15 -9.32
N LEU A 492 34.71 0.48 -8.19
CA LEU A 492 34.83 -0.97 -8.08
C LEU A 492 33.99 -1.67 -9.17
N PRO A 493 34.37 -2.90 -9.57
CA PRO A 493 33.59 -3.67 -10.53
C PRO A 493 32.11 -3.88 -10.10
N TYR A 494 31.85 -3.96 -8.79
CA TYR A 494 30.51 -4.11 -8.19
C TYR A 494 30.00 -2.83 -7.53
N GLY A 495 30.64 -1.68 -7.78
CA GLY A 495 30.22 -0.41 -7.23
C GLY A 495 28.73 -0.18 -7.42
N ASN A 496 28.08 0.34 -6.37
CA ASN A 496 26.65 0.65 -6.35
C ASN A 496 25.73 -0.58 -6.58
N SER A 497 26.15 -1.77 -6.17
CA SER A 497 25.29 -2.97 -6.18
C SER A 497 24.33 -3.02 -4.99
N ILE A 498 23.18 -3.63 -5.22
CA ILE A 498 22.32 -4.16 -4.16
C ILE A 498 22.68 -5.64 -3.98
N PHE A 499 22.93 -6.04 -2.74
CA PHE A 499 23.43 -7.38 -2.39
C PHE A 499 22.33 -8.25 -1.77
N PHE A 500 22.28 -9.51 -2.21
CA PHE A 500 21.32 -10.52 -1.73
C PHE A 500 22.07 -11.78 -1.30
N SER A 501 21.78 -12.29 -0.10
CA SER A 501 22.30 -13.58 0.35
C SER A 501 21.56 -14.73 -0.34
N VAL A 502 22.28 -15.65 -0.98
CA VAL A 502 21.65 -16.76 -1.71
C VAL A 502 21.27 -17.87 -0.72
N ARG A 503 19.96 -18.11 -0.53
CA ARG A 503 19.43 -19.09 0.43
C ARG A 503 19.49 -20.56 -0.03
N LYS A 504 19.45 -20.80 -1.35
CA LYS A 504 19.49 -22.15 -1.94
C LYS A 504 20.24 -22.09 -3.27
N ILE A 505 21.14 -23.04 -3.46
CA ILE A 505 21.92 -23.24 -4.67
C ILE A 505 21.74 -24.71 -5.06
N ASP A 506 21.58 -24.99 -6.35
CA ASP A 506 21.71 -26.33 -6.89
C ASP A 506 23.13 -26.43 -7.45
N ASP A 507 24.01 -27.11 -6.73
CA ASP A 507 25.42 -27.31 -7.11
C ASP A 507 25.68 -28.80 -7.36
N PRO A 508 25.35 -29.32 -8.56
CA PRO A 508 25.54 -30.73 -8.89
C PRO A 508 27.02 -31.13 -9.04
N ILE A 509 27.97 -30.18 -9.01
CA ILE A 509 29.40 -30.42 -9.19
C ILE A 509 30.17 -30.26 -7.87
N GLY A 510 29.62 -29.52 -6.89
CA GLY A 510 30.20 -29.36 -5.55
C GLY A 510 31.38 -28.37 -5.51
N LEU A 511 31.41 -27.40 -6.42
CA LEU A 511 32.50 -26.41 -6.56
C LEU A 511 32.18 -25.05 -5.93
N LEU A 512 30.94 -24.82 -5.51
CA LEU A 512 30.50 -23.54 -4.96
C LEU A 512 30.66 -23.51 -3.43
N PRO A 513 31.17 -22.40 -2.85
CA PRO A 513 31.35 -22.29 -1.40
C PRO A 513 30.00 -22.10 -0.69
N GLY A 514 29.94 -22.53 0.58
CA GLY A 514 28.70 -22.55 1.37
C GLY A 514 28.03 -21.21 1.67
N ARG A 515 28.59 -20.07 1.25
CA ARG A 515 27.94 -18.75 1.31
C ARG A 515 28.24 -17.94 0.05
N ILE A 516 27.20 -17.61 -0.69
CA ILE A 516 27.24 -16.81 -1.92
C ILE A 516 26.45 -15.51 -1.72
N ILE A 517 26.98 -14.42 -2.25
CA ILE A 517 26.26 -13.15 -2.37
C ILE A 517 26.05 -12.81 -3.85
N LEU A 518 24.81 -12.45 -4.18
CA LEU A 518 24.42 -11.92 -5.49
C LEU A 518 24.46 -10.39 -5.45
N GLY A 519 25.31 -9.76 -6.26
CA GLY A 519 25.36 -8.31 -6.44
C GLY A 519 24.69 -7.91 -7.75
N ILE A 520 23.63 -7.10 -7.67
CA ILE A 520 22.90 -6.57 -8.84
C ILE A 520 23.15 -5.07 -8.97
N ASN A 521 23.63 -4.61 -10.13
CA ASN A 521 23.79 -3.19 -10.44
C ASN A 521 23.51 -2.89 -11.93
N LYS A 522 23.75 -1.66 -12.35
CA LYS A 522 23.58 -1.21 -13.74
C LYS A 522 24.38 -1.98 -14.80
N ARG A 523 25.40 -2.75 -14.40
CA ARG A 523 26.24 -3.59 -15.28
C ARG A 523 25.71 -5.02 -15.42
N GLY A 524 24.63 -5.38 -14.70
CA GLY A 524 24.01 -6.71 -14.74
C GLY A 524 24.00 -7.40 -13.38
N VAL A 525 23.96 -8.74 -13.41
CA VAL A 525 23.92 -9.61 -12.24
C VAL A 525 25.29 -10.27 -12.06
N SER A 526 25.82 -10.26 -10.83
CA SER A 526 27.15 -10.79 -10.53
C SER A 526 27.13 -11.65 -9.28
N VAL A 527 27.91 -12.74 -9.28
CA VAL A 527 27.95 -13.73 -8.20
C VAL A 527 29.34 -13.72 -7.57
N HIS A 528 29.41 -13.54 -6.25
CA HIS A 528 30.67 -13.43 -5.51
C HIS A 528 30.76 -14.38 -4.32
N PHE A 529 32.00 -14.74 -4.03
CA PHE A 529 32.36 -15.65 -2.95
C PHE A 529 33.10 -14.86 -1.86
N ILE A 530 32.61 -14.90 -0.63
CA ILE A 530 33.16 -14.07 0.47
C ILE A 530 34.62 -14.45 0.82
N TYR A 531 35.05 -15.67 0.47
CA TYR A 531 36.36 -16.24 0.84
C TYR A 531 37.38 -16.31 -0.30
N HIS A 532 36.96 -16.04 -1.54
CA HIS A 532 37.86 -15.96 -2.68
C HIS A 532 37.57 -14.68 -3.44
N THR A 533 38.62 -13.91 -3.75
CA THR A 533 38.55 -12.79 -4.71
C THR A 533 38.30 -13.25 -6.15
N GLU A 534 38.04 -14.54 -6.36
CA GLU A 534 37.64 -15.14 -7.62
C GLU A 534 36.16 -14.92 -7.90
N LEU A 535 35.85 -14.87 -9.19
CA LEU A 535 34.75 -14.03 -9.62
C LEU A 535 34.05 -14.60 -10.84
N ILE A 536 32.75 -14.90 -10.68
CA ILE A 536 31.94 -15.47 -11.76
C ILE A 536 30.92 -14.43 -12.20
N ARG A 537 31.13 -13.88 -13.41
CA ARG A 537 30.15 -13.04 -14.09
C ARG A 537 29.25 -13.90 -14.95
N PHE A 538 27.96 -13.63 -14.87
CA PHE A 538 26.99 -14.04 -15.87
C PHE A 538 26.65 -12.78 -16.69
N TYR A 539 26.75 -12.89 -18.02
CA TYR A 539 26.45 -11.81 -18.97
C TYR A 539 25.00 -11.92 -19.46
#